data_AF-A0A285V9T7-F1
#
_entry.id   AF-A0A285V9T7-F1
#
_cell.length_a   1.000
_cell.length_b   1.000
_cell.length_c   1.000
_cell.angle_alpha   90.00
_cell.angle_beta   90.00
_cell.angle_gamma   90.00
#
_symmetry.space_group_name_H-M   'P 1'
#
loop_
_entity.id
_entity.type
_entity.pdbx_description
1 polymer ?
#
loop_
_entity_poly.entity_id
_entity_poly.type
_entity_poly.pdbx_seq_one_letter_code
_entity_poly.pdbx_strand_id
1 'polypeptide(L)'
;MSGTESADVGACDLCGVAIGDVDWGADELRVEVSREEDGELRFWVADFCTQEHAAEWLRRPLPEADDPSPGQQPSPWRDRLETSGCFAVFAVVLVLLALGGWTAARLLLDWF
;
A
#
# COMPACT_ATOMS: atom_id res chain seq x y z
N MET A 1 -17.31 24.25 10.54
CA MET A 1 -17.55 22.80 10.72
C MET A 1 -16.18 22.17 10.76
N SER A 2 -15.61 22.05 11.95
CA SER A 2 -14.30 21.42 12.17
C SER A 2 -14.55 19.92 12.29
N GLY A 3 -14.33 19.18 11.21
CA GLY A 3 -14.29 17.73 11.26
C GLY A 3 -12.97 17.32 11.89
N THR A 4 -12.95 17.11 13.20
CA THR A 4 -11.95 16.23 13.81
C THR A 4 -12.30 14.82 13.36
N GLU A 5 -11.72 14.37 12.25
CA GLU A 5 -11.31 12.97 12.12
C GLU A 5 -10.43 12.71 13.35
N SER A 6 -11.03 12.15 14.40
CA SER A 6 -10.25 11.47 15.42
C SER A 6 -9.64 10.27 14.68
N ALA A 7 -8.44 10.46 14.13
CA ALA A 7 -7.55 9.34 13.90
C ALA A 7 -7.58 8.56 15.22
N ASP A 8 -8.04 7.32 15.19
CA ASP A 8 -8.04 6.46 16.36
C ASP A 8 -6.56 6.25 16.68
N VAL A 9 -6.01 7.10 17.55
CA VAL A 9 -4.58 7.12 17.81
C VAL A 9 -4.29 5.86 18.59
N GLY A 10 -3.77 4.86 17.88
CA GLY A 10 -3.50 3.53 18.41
C GLY A 10 -2.67 3.60 19.69
N ALA A 11 -2.82 2.58 20.54
CA ALA A 11 -1.89 2.37 21.63
C ALA A 11 -0.61 1.75 21.08
N CYS A 12 0.53 2.11 21.65
CA CYS A 12 1.80 1.48 21.31
C CYS A 12 1.76 0.00 21.67
N ASP A 13 2.05 -0.88 20.71
CA ASP A 13 2.01 -2.33 20.88
C ASP A 13 3.08 -2.87 21.86
N LEU A 14 4.06 -2.06 22.23
CA LEU A 14 5.08 -2.44 23.22
C LEU A 14 4.73 -2.00 24.65
N CYS A 15 4.36 -0.73 24.84
CA CYS A 15 4.17 -0.15 26.18
C CYS A 15 2.71 0.12 26.55
N GLY A 16 1.78 0.01 25.60
CA GLY A 16 0.33 0.20 25.80
C GLY A 16 -0.11 1.66 25.96
N VAL A 17 0.81 2.63 25.89
CA VAL A 17 0.49 4.06 25.98
C VAL A 17 -0.12 4.54 24.66
N ALA A 18 -1.13 5.39 24.72
CA ALA A 18 -1.68 6.03 23.52
C ALA A 18 -0.57 6.83 22.81
N ILE A 19 -0.36 6.59 21.53
CA ILE A 19 0.77 7.19 20.80
C ILE A 19 0.70 8.72 20.80
N GLY A 20 -0.50 9.29 20.77
CA GLY A 20 -0.73 10.74 20.83
C GLY A 20 -0.35 11.37 22.16
N ASP A 21 -0.22 10.58 23.24
CA ASP A 21 0.24 11.06 24.54
C ASP A 21 1.77 11.12 24.63
N VAL A 22 2.49 10.52 23.67
CA VAL A 22 3.96 10.53 23.60
C VAL A 22 4.40 11.49 22.50
N ASP A 23 4.92 12.66 22.91
CA ASP A 23 5.37 13.72 22.00
C ASP A 23 4.37 14.08 20.88
N TRP A 24 3.07 14.05 21.20
CA TRP A 24 1.98 14.31 20.24
C TRP A 24 1.98 13.41 19.01
N GLY A 25 2.58 12.21 19.10
CA GLY A 25 2.73 11.28 17.99
C GLY A 25 3.79 11.69 16.97
N ALA A 26 4.69 12.62 17.29
CA ALA A 26 5.75 13.06 16.36
C ALA A 26 6.65 11.90 15.89
N ASP A 27 6.86 10.92 16.77
CA ASP A 27 7.65 9.71 16.52
C ASP A 27 6.78 8.45 16.31
N GLU A 28 5.51 8.62 15.90
CA GLU A 28 4.66 7.51 15.52
C GLU A 28 5.33 6.68 14.41
N LEU A 29 5.48 5.39 14.65
CA LEU A 29 6.05 4.44 13.72
C LEU A 29 5.14 3.23 13.58
N ARG A 30 4.60 3.04 12.37
CA ARG A 30 3.94 1.80 11.96
C ARG A 30 4.96 0.86 11.31
N VAL A 31 5.00 -0.38 11.79
CA VAL A 31 5.79 -1.46 11.20
C VAL A 31 4.86 -2.49 10.59
N GLU A 32 5.11 -2.83 9.34
CA GLU A 32 4.49 -3.96 8.65
C GLU A 32 5.54 -5.03 8.38
N VAL A 33 5.29 -6.26 8.84
CA VAL A 33 6.14 -7.42 8.59
C VAL A 33 5.33 -8.44 7.81
N SER A 34 5.95 -9.06 6.81
CA SER A 34 5.37 -10.17 6.07
C SER A 34 6.26 -11.41 6.14
N ARG A 35 5.65 -12.59 6.22
CA ARG A 35 6.34 -13.89 6.19
C ARG A 35 5.49 -14.89 5.44
N GLU A 36 6.12 -15.72 4.63
CA GLU A 36 5.46 -16.88 4.02
C GLU A 36 5.40 -18.02 5.04
N GLU A 37 4.19 -18.49 5.35
CA GLU A 37 3.93 -19.64 6.21
C GLU A 37 2.96 -20.59 5.48
N ASP A 38 3.34 -21.86 5.33
CA ASP A 38 2.56 -22.88 4.60
C ASP A 38 2.16 -22.51 3.16
N GLY A 39 2.99 -21.70 2.49
CA GLY A 39 2.75 -21.22 1.12
C GLY A 39 1.73 -20.06 1.03
N GLU A 40 1.31 -19.52 2.17
CA GLU A 40 0.49 -18.31 2.26
C GLU A 40 1.31 -17.14 2.80
N LEU A 41 1.13 -15.95 2.21
CA LEU A 41 1.76 -14.72 2.72
C LEU A 41 0.96 -14.19 3.92
N ARG A 42 1.59 -14.13 5.08
CA ARG A 42 1.04 -13.59 6.33
C ARG A 42 1.61 -12.20 6.60
N PHE A 43 0.81 -11.37 7.27
CA PHE A 43 1.13 -9.97 7.55
C PHE A 43 0.86 -9.65 9.02
N TRP A 44 1.75 -8.87 9.63
CA TRP A 44 1.61 -8.32 10.96
C TRP A 44 1.81 -6.81 10.86
N VAL A 45 0.90 -6.06 11.47
CA VAL A 45 0.97 -4.60 11.57
C VAL A 45 0.99 -4.24 13.04
N ALA A 46 1.94 -3.39 13.43
CA ALA A 46 2.06 -2.89 14.80
C ALA A 46 2.46 -1.41 14.79
N ASP A 47 1.95 -0.68 15.77
CA ASP A 47 2.13 0.76 15.95
C ASP A 47 2.96 1.04 17.20
N PHE A 48 3.93 1.94 17.09
CA PHE A 48 4.88 2.26 18.16
C PHE A 48 5.02 3.76 18.36
N CYS A 49 5.18 4.16 19.62
CA CYS A 49 5.43 5.56 19.98
C CYS A 49 6.89 6.00 19.75
N THR A 50 7.83 5.06 19.57
CA THR A 50 9.23 5.37 19.22
C THR A 50 9.87 4.28 18.37
N GLN A 51 10.99 4.61 17.72
CA GLN A 51 11.80 3.66 16.96
C GLN A 51 12.43 2.57 17.84
N GLU A 52 12.81 2.89 19.08
CA GLU A 52 13.37 1.93 20.02
C GLU A 52 12.34 0.85 20.38
N HIS A 53 11.07 1.25 20.54
CA HIS A 53 9.99 0.31 20.82
C HIS A 53 9.73 -0.63 19.64
N ALA A 54 9.70 -0.09 18.42
CA ALA A 54 9.62 -0.91 17.20
C ALA A 54 10.79 -1.88 17.07
N ALA A 55 12.02 -1.42 17.31
CA ALA A 55 13.21 -2.26 17.25
C ALA A 55 13.21 -3.37 18.30
N GLU A 56 12.72 -3.08 19.51
CA GLU A 56 12.57 -4.06 20.58
C GLU A 56 11.50 -5.11 20.25
N TRP A 57 10.38 -4.69 19.65
CA TRP A 57 9.35 -5.61 19.17
C TRP A 57 9.88 -6.52 18.05
N LEU A 58 10.61 -5.98 17.08
CA LEU A 58 11.22 -6.74 15.98
C LEU A 58 12.27 -7.77 16.41
N ARG A 59 12.82 -7.64 17.63
CA ARG A 59 13.75 -8.63 18.20
C ARG A 59 13.04 -9.84 18.79
N ARG A 60 11.74 -9.75 19.04
CA ARG A 60 10.94 -10.85 19.59
C ARG A 60 10.51 -11.79 18.47
N PRO A 61 10.25 -13.07 18.77
CA PRO A 61 9.54 -13.92 17.83
C PRO A 61 8.24 -13.25 17.41
N LEU A 62 7.92 -13.30 16.11
CA LEU A 62 6.62 -12.84 15.64
C LEU A 62 5.53 -13.65 16.37
N PRO A 63 4.43 -13.00 16.81
CA PRO A 63 3.30 -13.71 17.38
C PRO A 63 2.74 -14.69 16.35
N GLU A 64 2.19 -15.80 16.83
CA GLU A 64 1.47 -16.75 15.96
C GLU A 64 0.40 -15.98 15.18
N ALA A 65 0.36 -16.21 13.87
CA ALA A 65 -0.65 -15.59 13.03
C ALA A 65 -2.02 -16.09 13.51
N ASP A 66 -2.94 -15.15 13.77
CA ASP A 66 -4.35 -15.52 13.88
C ASP A 66 -4.78 -16.19 12.56
N ASP A 67 -5.66 -17.18 12.67
CA ASP A 67 -6.25 -17.84 11.50
C ASP A 67 -6.73 -16.77 10.51
N PRO A 68 -6.45 -16.94 9.20
CA PRO A 68 -6.72 -15.90 8.23
C PRO A 68 -8.21 -15.60 8.29
N SER A 69 -8.56 -14.39 8.72
CA SER A 69 -9.95 -13.96 8.78
C SER A 69 -10.54 -14.17 7.37
N PRO A 70 -11.66 -14.89 7.21
CA PRO A 70 -12.14 -15.40 5.91
C PRO A 70 -12.57 -14.32 4.88
N GLY A 71 -12.14 -13.07 5.02
CA GLY A 71 -12.34 -11.97 4.09
C GLY A 71 -11.06 -11.29 3.58
N GLN A 72 -9.87 -11.67 4.05
CA GLN A 72 -8.60 -11.00 3.70
C GLN A 72 -7.81 -11.71 2.59
N GLN A 73 -8.47 -12.51 1.74
CA GLN A 73 -7.84 -12.98 0.50
C GLN A 73 -8.00 -11.88 -0.56
N PRO A 74 -6.91 -11.30 -1.10
CA PRO A 74 -7.01 -10.40 -2.23
C PRO A 74 -7.72 -11.15 -3.35
N SER A 75 -8.82 -10.59 -3.83
CA SER A 75 -9.64 -11.32 -4.78
C SER A 75 -8.88 -11.39 -6.12
N PRO A 76 -8.71 -12.59 -6.71
CA PRO A 76 -7.93 -12.75 -7.93
C PRO A 76 -8.56 -12.06 -9.14
N TRP A 77 -9.80 -11.56 -9.02
CA TRP A 77 -10.47 -10.78 -10.04
C TRP A 77 -10.14 -9.28 -9.96
N ARG A 78 -9.84 -8.73 -8.78
CA ARG A 78 -9.44 -7.32 -8.62
C ARG A 78 -8.07 -7.06 -9.23
N ASP A 79 -7.10 -7.91 -8.93
CA ASP A 79 -5.73 -7.78 -9.45
C ASP A 79 -5.68 -7.87 -10.98
N ARG A 80 -6.57 -8.70 -11.57
CA ARG A 80 -6.72 -8.81 -13.03
C ARG A 80 -7.32 -7.55 -13.64
N LEU A 81 -8.27 -6.89 -12.98
CA LEU A 81 -8.87 -5.65 -13.48
C LEU A 81 -7.85 -4.51 -13.46
N GLU A 82 -7.08 -4.36 -12.38
CA GLU A 82 -6.05 -3.32 -12.26
C GLU A 82 -4.95 -3.50 -13.32
N THR A 83 -4.46 -4.74 -13.47
CA THR A 83 -3.48 -5.07 -14.51
C THR A 83 -4.04 -4.80 -15.91
N SER A 84 -5.29 -5.20 -16.18
CA SER A 84 -5.93 -4.97 -17.49
C SER A 84 -6.14 -3.48 -17.81
N GLY A 85 -6.39 -2.66 -16.79
CA GLY A 85 -6.55 -1.21 -16.92
C GLY A 85 -5.27 -0.54 -17.41
N CYS A 86 -4.12 -0.90 -16.83
CA CYS A 86 -2.83 -0.41 -17.26
C CYS A 86 -2.53 -0.75 -18.73
N PHE A 87 -2.82 -1.99 -19.16
CA PHE A 87 -2.67 -2.38 -20.56
C PHE A 87 -3.60 -1.63 -21.50
N ALA A 88 -4.85 -1.38 -21.10
CA ALA A 88 -5.80 -0.63 -21.90
C ALA A 88 -5.34 0.82 -22.11
N VAL A 89 -4.88 1.49 -21.05
CA VAL A 89 -4.34 2.87 -21.13
C VAL A 89 -3.11 2.90 -22.03
N PHE A 90 -2.18 1.96 -21.88
CA PHE A 90 -0.99 1.86 -22.72
C PHE A 90 -1.35 1.67 -24.20
N ALA A 91 -2.30 0.78 -24.50
CA ALA A 91 -2.78 0.55 -25.86
C ALA A 91 -3.41 1.81 -26.48
N VAL A 92 -4.19 2.56 -25.72
CA VAL A 92 -4.78 3.84 -26.16
C VAL A 92 -3.70 4.86 -26.51
N VAL A 93 -2.67 4.99 -25.66
CA VAL A 93 -1.54 5.89 -25.91
C VAL A 93 -0.79 5.51 -27.20
N LEU A 94 -0.53 4.22 -27.42
CA LEU A 94 0.11 3.74 -28.64
C LEU A 94 -0.73 4.03 -29.89
N VAL A 95 -2.05 3.85 -29.83
CA VAL A 95 -2.95 4.18 -30.93
C VAL A 95 -2.93 5.68 -31.23
N LEU A 96 -2.98 6.53 -30.21
CA LEU A 96 -2.91 7.98 -30.39
C LEU A 96 -1.57 8.43 -31.00
N LEU A 97 -0.45 7.83 -30.55
CA LEU A 97 0.87 8.10 -31.10
C LEU A 97 0.98 7.65 -32.57
N ALA A 98 0.47 6.46 -32.89
CA ALA A 98 0.46 5.94 -34.25
C ALA A 98 -0.40 6.81 -35.18
N LEU A 99 -1.60 7.20 -34.72
CA LEU A 99 -2.49 8.09 -35.47
C LEU A 99 -1.82 9.45 -35.67
N GLY A 100 -1.31 10.08 -34.61
CA GLY A 100 -0.64 11.39 -34.68
C GLY A 100 0.61 11.37 -35.57
N GLY A 101 1.43 10.31 -35.47
CA GLY A 101 2.58 10.11 -36.34
C GLY A 101 2.18 9.92 -37.79
N TRP A 102 1.12 9.16 -38.05
CA TRP A 102 0.56 8.98 -39.39
C TRP A 102 0.04 10.29 -39.99
N THR A 103 -0.73 11.08 -39.24
CA THR A 103 -1.22 12.39 -39.73
C THR A 103 -0.08 13.36 -39.99
N ALA A 104 0.93 13.41 -39.11
CA ALA A 104 2.10 14.26 -39.29
C ALA A 104 2.91 13.85 -40.54
N ALA A 105 3.15 12.55 -40.73
CA ALA A 105 3.83 12.02 -41.90
C ALA A 105 3.06 12.35 -43.18
N ARG A 106 1.74 12.17 -43.19
CA ARG A 106 0.89 12.50 -44.34
C ARG A 106 0.96 14.00 -44.66
N LEU A 107 0.84 14.87 -43.67
CA LEU A 107 0.95 16.33 -43.86
C LEU A 107 2.30 16.72 -44.44
N LEU A 108 3.39 16.12 -43.97
CA LEU A 108 4.74 16.39 -44.49
C LEU A 108 4.92 15.91 -45.93
N LEU A 109 4.34 14.75 -46.28
CA LEU A 109 4.40 14.20 -47.63
C LEU A 109 3.50 14.97 -48.62
N ASP A 110 2.34 15.45 -48.17
CA ASP A 110 1.43 16.25 -48.99
C ASP A 110 1.95 17.70 -49.20
N TRP A 111 2.94 18.15 -48.41
CA TRP A 111 3.54 19.49 -48.49
C TRP A 111 4.74 19.58 -49.45
N PHE A 112 5.34 18.45 -49.80
CA PHE A 112 6.47 18.32 -50.74
C PHE A 112 5.98 17.94 -52.15
#